data_AF-A0A2T4WYC3-F1
#
_entry.id   AF-A0A2T4WYC3-F1
#
_cell.length_a   1.000
_cell.length_b   1.000
_cell.length_c   1.000
_cell.angle_alpha   90.00
_cell.angle_beta   90.00
_cell.angle_gamma   90.00
#
_symmetry.space_group_name_H-M   'P 1'
#
loop_
_entity.id
_entity.type
_entity.pdbx_description
1 polymer ?
#
loop_
_entity_poly.entity_id
_entity_poly.type
_entity_poly.pdbx_seq_one_letter_code
_entity_poly.pdbx_strand_id
1 'polypeptide(L)'
;IINSIDIILKNITDTKVYNDSLGKHFRRATYWETSRWKSSGYAALINHGVEIIQSKELREAIIDLYEISYPELSEYTRLSEGNFPVILPKWLELIERESTDFSTFLEHKSSPFDYQEIIESRIFRSILTFLRSQRVVEIQLRNSSIEKNQELIELIDKELLKK
;
A
#
# COMPACT_ATOMS: atom_id res chain seq x y z
N ILE A 1 6.95 5.31 1.64
CA ILE A 1 7.13 5.13 0.18
C ILE A 1 6.90 6.43 -0.58
N ILE A 2 5.72 7.07 -0.46
CA ILE A 2 5.39 8.34 -1.13
C ILE A 2 6.49 9.39 -0.99
N ASN A 3 6.97 9.67 0.22
CA ASN A 3 8.06 10.65 0.42
C ASN A 3 9.33 10.33 -0.38
N SER A 4 9.66 9.05 -0.56
CA SER A 4 10.82 8.66 -1.37
C SER A 4 10.58 8.90 -2.86
N ILE A 5 9.36 8.63 -3.34
CA ILE A 5 8.97 8.95 -4.72
C ILE A 5 9.02 10.47 -4.94
N ASP A 6 8.51 11.26 -4.00
CA ASP A 6 8.51 12.72 -4.09
C ASP A 6 9.93 13.31 -4.09
N ILE A 7 10.83 12.75 -3.26
CA ILE A 7 12.25 13.12 -3.26
C ILE A 7 12.90 12.81 -4.61
N ILE A 8 12.66 11.63 -5.18
CA ILE A 8 13.21 11.27 -6.49
C ILE A 8 12.65 12.21 -7.57
N LEU A 9 11.33 12.38 -7.62
CA LEU A 9 10.67 13.23 -8.62
C LEU A 9 11.23 14.65 -8.57
N LYS A 10 11.25 15.27 -7.39
CA LYS A 10 11.83 16.61 -7.20
C LYS A 10 13.29 16.68 -7.66
N ASN A 11 14.08 15.67 -7.31
CA ASN A 11 15.48 15.64 -7.68
C ASN A 11 15.66 15.52 -9.20
N ILE A 12 14.92 14.65 -9.91
CA ILE A 12 15.08 14.48 -11.37
C ILE A 12 14.41 15.59 -12.20
N THR A 13 13.49 16.36 -11.62
CA THR A 13 12.87 17.51 -12.31
C THR A 13 13.61 18.81 -12.06
N ASP A 14 14.07 19.05 -10.83
CA ASP A 14 14.54 20.37 -10.40
C ASP A 14 16.05 20.39 -10.21
N THR A 15 16.58 19.44 -9.43
CA THR A 15 18.00 19.43 -9.04
C THR A 15 18.91 18.87 -10.14
N LYS A 16 18.50 17.75 -10.74
CA LYS A 16 19.18 17.03 -11.83
C LYS A 16 20.64 16.69 -11.53
N VAL A 17 20.95 16.44 -10.26
CA VAL A 17 22.28 16.01 -9.79
C VAL A 17 22.11 14.77 -8.91
N TYR A 18 22.88 13.73 -9.22
CA TYR A 18 22.90 12.49 -8.45
C TYR A 18 23.61 12.70 -7.10
N ASN A 19 23.10 12.01 -6.09
CA ASN A 19 23.68 11.95 -4.75
C ASN A 19 23.38 10.55 -4.17
N ASP A 20 24.37 9.90 -3.57
CA ASP A 20 24.26 8.55 -3.00
C ASP A 20 23.11 8.39 -1.99
N SER A 21 22.70 9.48 -1.35
CA SER A 21 21.52 9.49 -0.47
C SER A 21 20.21 9.18 -1.20
N LEU A 22 20.15 9.31 -2.54
CA LEU A 22 19.02 8.90 -3.36
C LEU A 22 18.88 7.38 -3.45
N GLY A 23 19.96 6.63 -3.22
CA GLY A 23 19.97 5.18 -3.42
C GLY A 23 18.91 4.44 -2.58
N LYS A 24 18.76 4.85 -1.33
CA LYS A 24 17.70 4.32 -0.43
C LYS A 24 16.30 4.69 -0.92
N HIS A 25 16.15 5.84 -1.58
CA HIS A 25 14.86 6.31 -2.08
C HIS A 25 14.44 5.51 -3.31
N PHE A 26 15.36 5.26 -4.25
CA PHE A 26 15.11 4.38 -5.40
C PHE A 26 14.69 2.98 -4.94
N ARG A 27 15.40 2.40 -3.95
CA ARG A 27 15.00 1.12 -3.37
C ARG A 27 13.58 1.15 -2.79
N ARG A 28 13.27 2.19 -2.01
CA ARG A 28 11.96 2.32 -1.33
C ARG A 28 10.81 2.63 -2.27
N ALA A 29 11.05 3.22 -3.44
CA ALA A 29 10.00 3.59 -4.38
C ALA A 29 9.21 2.38 -4.91
N THR A 30 9.88 1.23 -5.05
CA THR A 30 9.28 -0.04 -5.52
C THR A 30 8.93 -1.00 -4.39
N TYR A 31 9.15 -0.61 -3.13
CA TYR A 31 8.84 -1.46 -2.00
C TYR A 31 7.33 -1.64 -1.84
N TRP A 32 6.91 -2.86 -1.46
CA TRP A 32 5.54 -3.24 -1.14
C TRP A 32 5.45 -3.94 0.20
N GLU A 33 4.66 -3.39 1.12
CA GLU A 33 4.23 -4.12 2.32
C GLU A 33 2.91 -4.82 2.01
N THR A 34 2.89 -6.14 2.20
CA THR A 34 1.64 -6.90 2.13
C THR A 34 1.06 -7.06 3.53
N SER A 35 -0.25 -6.88 3.66
CA SER A 35 -0.98 -7.04 4.91
C SER A 35 -1.99 -8.15 4.74
N ARG A 36 -2.02 -9.13 5.65
CA ARG A 36 -3.05 -10.17 5.66
C ARG A 36 -4.11 -9.83 6.70
N TRP A 37 -5.36 -9.73 6.28
CA TRP A 37 -6.50 -9.56 7.18
C TRP A 37 -7.00 -10.93 7.69
N LYS A 38 -7.58 -10.94 8.88
CA LYS A 38 -8.19 -12.15 9.48
C LYS A 38 -9.70 -12.06 9.34
N SER A 39 -10.31 -12.99 8.61
CA SER A 39 -11.77 -13.08 8.42
C SER A 39 -12.43 -14.17 9.28
N SER A 40 -11.66 -14.92 10.08
CA SER A 40 -12.16 -16.07 10.83
C SER A 40 -13.25 -15.72 11.85
N GLY A 41 -13.18 -14.53 12.46
CA GLY A 41 -14.20 -14.06 13.40
C GLY A 41 -15.55 -13.83 12.73
N TYR A 42 -15.56 -13.18 11.56
CA TYR A 42 -16.78 -12.99 10.77
C TYR A 42 -17.34 -14.29 10.22
N ALA A 43 -16.49 -15.19 9.74
CA ALA A 43 -16.92 -16.52 9.32
C ALA A 43 -17.61 -17.29 10.46
N ALA A 44 -17.10 -17.16 11.69
CA ALA A 44 -17.76 -17.73 12.86
C ALA A 44 -19.12 -17.08 13.13
N LEU A 45 -19.24 -15.75 13.01
CA LEU A 45 -20.52 -15.04 13.16
C LEU A 45 -21.57 -15.48 12.13
N ILE A 46 -21.19 -15.61 10.85
CA ILE A 46 -22.09 -16.15 9.81
C ILE A 46 -22.57 -17.55 10.18
N ASN A 47 -21.65 -18.44 10.60
CA ASN A 47 -21.99 -19.82 10.95
C ASN A 47 -22.98 -19.94 12.12
N HIS A 48 -22.93 -19.00 13.08
CA HIS A 48 -23.85 -18.96 14.22
C HIS A 48 -25.11 -18.11 13.96
N GLY A 49 -25.16 -17.41 12.83
CA GLY A 49 -26.22 -16.49 12.43
C GLY A 49 -26.00 -15.08 12.95
N VAL A 50 -25.87 -14.10 12.04
CA VAL A 50 -25.72 -12.68 12.39
C VAL A 50 -26.96 -12.09 13.09
N GLU A 51 -28.09 -12.79 13.03
CA GLU A 51 -29.34 -12.45 13.70
C GLU A 51 -29.24 -12.46 15.23
N ILE A 52 -28.21 -13.08 15.81
CA ILE A 52 -27.91 -12.98 17.26
C ILE A 52 -27.64 -11.54 17.70
N ILE A 53 -27.28 -10.66 16.76
CA ILE A 53 -27.01 -9.25 16.99
C ILE A 53 -28.32 -8.47 16.87
N GLN A 54 -28.87 -8.06 18.02
CA GLN A 54 -30.18 -7.39 18.09
C GLN A 54 -30.14 -6.01 17.44
N SER A 55 -29.07 -5.24 17.67
CA SER A 55 -28.87 -3.97 16.98
C SER A 55 -28.71 -4.15 15.47
N LYS A 56 -29.69 -3.63 14.72
CA LYS A 56 -29.66 -3.58 13.26
C LYS A 56 -28.45 -2.78 12.75
N GLU A 57 -28.19 -1.63 13.35
CA GLU A 57 -27.07 -0.74 13.04
C GLU A 57 -25.72 -1.48 13.16
N LEU A 58 -25.52 -2.20 14.27
CA LEU A 58 -24.29 -2.97 14.49
C LEU A 58 -24.15 -4.10 13.46
N ARG A 59 -25.26 -4.77 13.13
CA ARG A 59 -25.27 -5.85 12.15
C ARG A 59 -24.91 -5.36 10.74
N GLU A 60 -25.52 -4.26 10.31
CA GLU A 60 -25.23 -3.62 9.02
C GLU A 60 -23.77 -3.17 8.96
N ALA A 61 -23.24 -2.53 10.02
CA ALA A 61 -21.85 -2.11 10.08
C ALA A 61 -20.85 -3.30 9.97
N ILE A 62 -21.16 -4.45 10.58
CA ILE A 62 -20.35 -5.67 10.44
C ILE A 62 -20.38 -6.16 8.98
N ILE A 63 -21.56 -6.25 8.38
CA ILE A 63 -21.73 -6.70 6.98
C ILE A 63 -20.96 -5.77 6.05
N ASP A 64 -21.13 -4.46 6.16
CA ASP A 64 -20.47 -3.47 5.31
C ASP A 64 -18.94 -3.52 5.42
N LEU A 65 -18.41 -3.79 6.62
CA LEU A 65 -16.97 -3.93 6.80
C LEU A 65 -16.43 -5.19 6.11
N TYR A 66 -17.08 -6.34 6.32
CA TYR A 66 -16.57 -7.63 5.86
C TYR A 66 -16.94 -8.01 4.42
N GLU A 67 -18.08 -7.54 3.91
CA GLU A 67 -18.58 -7.87 2.57
C GLU A 67 -18.31 -6.78 1.54
N ILE A 68 -18.04 -5.55 1.97
CA ILE A 68 -17.75 -4.43 1.06
C ILE A 68 -16.31 -3.95 1.25
N SER A 69 -15.97 -3.47 2.45
CA SER A 69 -14.71 -2.75 2.67
C SER A 69 -13.47 -3.65 2.57
N TYR A 70 -13.49 -4.83 3.19
CA TYR A 70 -12.37 -5.78 3.09
C TYR A 70 -12.19 -6.39 1.69
N PRO A 71 -13.24 -6.80 0.97
CA PRO A 71 -13.11 -7.22 -0.42
C PRO A 71 -12.57 -6.12 -1.33
N GLU A 72 -13.00 -4.88 -1.17
CA GLU A 72 -12.46 -3.73 -1.91
C GLU A 72 -10.96 -3.57 -1.66
N LEU A 73 -10.53 -3.55 -0.39
CA LEU A 73 -9.11 -3.51 -0.02
C LEU A 73 -8.30 -4.67 -0.62
N SER A 74 -8.87 -5.87 -0.60
CA SER A 74 -8.26 -7.07 -1.16
C SER A 74 -8.05 -6.93 -2.66
N GLU A 75 -9.06 -6.45 -3.38
CA GLU A 75 -9.01 -6.31 -4.83
C GLU A 75 -8.02 -5.23 -5.26
N TYR A 76 -8.00 -4.08 -4.58
CA TYR A 76 -6.98 -3.05 -4.82
C TYR A 76 -5.57 -3.58 -4.56
N THR A 77 -5.36 -4.32 -3.46
CA THR A 77 -4.06 -4.94 -3.15
C THR A 77 -3.65 -5.90 -4.27
N ARG A 78 -4.57 -6.77 -4.72
CA ARG A 78 -4.34 -7.73 -5.81
C ARG A 78 -3.99 -7.05 -7.12
N LEU A 79 -4.74 -6.00 -7.50
CA LEU A 79 -4.48 -5.22 -8.72
C LEU A 79 -3.10 -4.57 -8.65
N SER A 80 -2.75 -4.00 -7.52
CA SER A 80 -1.48 -3.31 -7.33
C SER A 80 -0.28 -4.26 -7.35
N GLU A 81 -0.37 -5.40 -6.66
CA GLU A 81 0.61 -6.49 -6.73
C GLU A 81 0.72 -7.05 -8.17
N GLY A 82 -0.41 -7.15 -8.89
CA GLY A 82 -0.47 -7.59 -10.28
C GLY A 82 0.19 -6.65 -11.29
N ASN A 83 0.35 -5.36 -10.96
CA ASN A 83 1.06 -4.39 -11.81
C ASN A 83 2.58 -4.54 -11.71
N PHE A 84 3.10 -5.07 -10.60
CA PHE A 84 4.53 -5.14 -10.34
C PHE A 84 5.33 -5.94 -11.38
N PRO A 85 4.87 -7.13 -11.86
CA PRO A 85 5.55 -7.86 -12.93
C PRO A 85 5.66 -7.10 -14.26
N VAL A 86 4.75 -6.17 -14.53
CA VAL A 86 4.77 -5.33 -15.74
C VAL A 86 5.75 -4.17 -15.60
N ILE A 87 5.82 -3.57 -14.40
CA ILE A 87 6.68 -2.42 -14.11
C ILE A 87 8.14 -2.83 -13.89
N LEU A 88 8.36 -3.97 -13.22
CA LEU A 88 9.67 -4.38 -12.75
C LEU A 88 10.72 -4.49 -13.87
N PRO A 89 10.45 -5.09 -15.05
CA PRO A 89 11.43 -5.14 -16.13
C PRO A 89 11.87 -3.74 -16.58
N LYS A 90 10.92 -2.80 -16.75
CA LYS A 90 11.22 -1.41 -17.12
C LYS A 90 11.96 -0.64 -16.04
N TRP A 91 11.70 -0.97 -14.78
CA TRP A 91 12.48 -0.42 -13.67
C TRP A 91 13.92 -0.93 -13.69
N LEU A 92 14.11 -2.24 -13.91
CA LEU A 92 15.42 -2.90 -13.92
C LEU A 92 16.24 -2.62 -15.18
N GLU A 93 15.64 -2.09 -16.25
CA GLU A 93 16.38 -1.54 -17.40
C GLU A 93 17.18 -0.29 -17.01
N LEU A 94 16.75 0.44 -15.97
CA LEU A 94 17.29 1.76 -15.62
C LEU A 94 17.99 1.79 -14.25
N ILE A 95 17.64 0.87 -13.35
CA ILE A 95 18.06 0.88 -11.96
C ILE A 95 18.71 -0.46 -11.59
N GLU A 96 19.95 -0.38 -11.10
CA GLU A 96 20.69 -1.46 -10.48
C GLU A 96 20.30 -1.60 -8.99
N ARG A 97 20.31 -2.84 -8.48
CA ARG A 97 20.28 -3.10 -7.05
C ARG A 97 21.69 -3.37 -6.57
N GLU A 98 22.17 -2.56 -5.63
CA GLU A 98 23.50 -2.76 -5.04
C GLU A 98 23.57 -4.14 -4.38
N SER A 99 24.60 -4.91 -4.74
CA SER A 99 24.80 -6.32 -4.33
C SER A 99 25.61 -6.47 -3.05
N THR A 100 26.05 -5.36 -2.46
CA THR A 100 27.11 -5.33 -1.44
C THR A 100 26.66 -5.82 -0.08
N ASP A 101 25.35 -5.85 0.21
CA ASP A 101 24.85 -6.48 1.42
C ASP A 101 23.37 -6.89 1.32
N PHE A 102 23.09 -8.20 1.33
CA PHE A 102 21.73 -8.73 1.41
C PHE A 102 21.23 -8.93 2.85
N SER A 103 21.99 -8.50 3.86
CA SER A 103 21.73 -8.77 5.28
C SER A 103 20.43 -8.14 5.80
N THR A 104 20.08 -6.94 5.35
CA THR A 104 18.84 -6.27 5.76
C THR A 104 18.10 -5.64 4.58
N PHE A 105 16.80 -5.90 4.50
CA PHE A 105 15.93 -5.34 3.48
C PHE A 105 15.94 -3.79 3.45
N LEU A 106 16.07 -3.16 4.62
CA LEU A 106 15.95 -1.71 4.80
C LEU A 106 17.21 -0.92 4.43
N GLU A 107 18.36 -1.57 4.39
CA GLU A 107 19.66 -0.94 4.09
C GLU A 107 20.06 -1.10 2.62
N HIS A 108 19.30 -1.90 1.86
CA HIS A 108 19.49 -2.01 0.41
C HIS A 108 19.35 -0.65 -0.26
N LYS A 109 20.27 -0.40 -1.18
CA LYS A 109 20.24 0.77 -2.05
C LYS A 109 20.05 0.32 -3.48
N SER A 110 19.61 1.26 -4.30
CA SER A 110 19.50 1.05 -5.73
C SER A 110 20.00 2.30 -6.44
N SER A 111 20.85 2.13 -7.43
CA SER A 111 21.47 3.20 -8.17
C SER A 111 21.03 3.14 -9.62
N PRO A 112 20.92 4.29 -10.31
CA PRO A 112 20.74 4.27 -11.75
C PRO A 112 21.99 3.73 -12.44
N PHE A 113 21.82 3.03 -13.57
CA PHE A 113 22.96 2.71 -14.44
C PHE A 113 23.51 3.99 -15.10
N ASP A 114 22.61 4.82 -15.60
CA ASP A 114 22.88 6.17 -16.09
C ASP A 114 21.86 7.14 -15.51
N TYR A 115 22.31 8.07 -14.68
CA TYR A 115 21.43 9.04 -14.05
C TYR A 115 20.89 10.09 -15.03
N GLN A 116 21.62 10.40 -16.11
CA GLN A 116 21.11 11.31 -17.15
C GLN A 116 19.94 10.66 -17.90
N GLU A 117 20.01 9.35 -18.16
CA GLU A 117 18.90 8.60 -18.74
C GLU A 117 17.64 8.65 -17.85
N ILE A 118 17.79 8.56 -16.53
CA ILE A 118 16.69 8.74 -15.58
C ILE A 118 16.05 10.13 -15.70
N ILE A 119 16.86 11.18 -15.79
CA ILE A 119 16.38 12.57 -15.94
C ILE A 119 15.61 12.74 -17.24
N GLU A 120 15.99 12.05 -18.32
CA GLU A 120 15.35 12.20 -19.63
C GLU A 120 14.16 11.23 -19.83
N SER A 121 14.13 10.13 -19.09
CA SER A 121 13.13 9.08 -19.23
C SER A 121 11.72 9.53 -18.84
N ARG A 122 10.84 9.64 -19.85
CA ARG A 122 9.40 9.85 -19.62
C ARG A 122 8.74 8.62 -18.99
N ILE A 123 9.23 7.42 -19.33
CA ILE A 123 8.72 6.15 -18.79
C ILE A 123 9.00 6.09 -17.29
N PHE A 124 10.23 6.41 -16.85
CA PHE A 124 10.58 6.38 -15.44
C PHE A 124 9.72 7.34 -14.61
N ARG A 125 9.53 8.58 -15.08
CA ARG A 125 8.59 9.54 -14.47
C ARG A 125 7.15 9.04 -14.41
N SER A 126 6.68 8.39 -15.48
CA SER A 126 5.34 7.81 -15.52
C SER A 126 5.19 6.68 -14.50
N ILE A 127 6.18 5.79 -14.39
CA ILE A 127 6.22 4.73 -13.38
C ILE A 127 6.15 5.32 -11.97
N LEU A 128 7.00 6.31 -11.65
CA LEU A 128 6.99 6.95 -10.32
C LEU A 128 5.65 7.60 -10.00
N THR A 129 5.07 8.32 -10.97
CA THR A 129 3.78 9.00 -10.77
C THR A 129 2.64 7.99 -10.58
N PHE A 130 2.66 6.89 -11.34
CA PHE A 130 1.73 5.78 -11.19
C PHE A 130 1.85 5.10 -9.82
N LEU A 131 3.07 4.73 -9.42
CA LEU A 131 3.32 4.15 -8.10
C LEU A 131 2.85 5.10 -6.99
N ARG A 132 3.08 6.40 -7.13
CA ARG A 132 2.61 7.41 -6.17
C ARG A 132 1.09 7.44 -6.07
N SER A 133 0.38 7.51 -7.21
CA SER A 133 -1.08 7.60 -7.22
C SER A 133 -1.72 6.35 -6.62
N GLN A 134 -1.19 5.17 -6.93
CA GLN A 134 -1.62 3.92 -6.31
C GLN A 134 -1.46 3.96 -4.78
N ARG A 135 -0.30 4.41 -4.29
CA ARG A 135 -0.06 4.52 -2.84
C ARG A 135 -1.02 5.47 -2.14
N VAL A 136 -1.40 6.57 -2.79
CA VAL A 136 -2.37 7.51 -2.22
C VAL A 136 -3.73 6.83 -2.03
N VAL A 137 -4.23 6.14 -3.06
CA VAL A 137 -5.52 5.44 -3.00
C VAL A 137 -5.50 4.35 -1.93
N GLU A 138 -4.43 3.55 -1.87
CA GLU A 138 -4.31 2.49 -0.87
C GLU A 138 -4.29 3.00 0.57
N ILE A 139 -3.59 4.12 0.82
CA ILE A 139 -3.59 4.76 2.14
C ILE A 139 -5.01 5.25 2.48
N GLN A 140 -5.72 5.85 1.53
CA GLN A 140 -7.08 6.34 1.75
C GLN A 140 -8.04 5.19 2.09
N LEU A 141 -8.02 4.10 1.31
CA LEU A 141 -8.87 2.94 1.55
C LEU A 141 -8.57 2.28 2.92
N ARG A 142 -7.29 2.18 3.28
CA ARG A 142 -6.86 1.62 4.57
C ARG A 142 -7.29 2.51 5.73
N ASN A 143 -7.10 3.82 5.63
CA ASN A 143 -7.54 4.76 6.66
C ASN A 143 -9.06 4.71 6.85
N SER A 144 -9.82 4.72 5.75
CA SER A 144 -11.28 4.56 5.81
C SER A 144 -11.70 3.24 6.47
N SER A 145 -10.99 2.14 6.18
CA SER A 145 -11.28 0.85 6.82
C SER A 145 -10.88 0.80 8.30
N ILE A 146 -9.87 1.56 8.71
CA ILE A 146 -9.50 1.72 10.13
C ILE A 146 -10.57 2.52 10.87
N GLU A 147 -11.07 3.61 10.28
CA GLU A 147 -12.17 4.42 10.83
C GLU A 147 -13.43 3.57 11.02
N LYS A 148 -13.86 2.82 9.98
CA LYS A 148 -14.99 1.89 10.09
C LYS A 148 -14.79 0.81 11.17
N ASN A 149 -13.56 0.33 11.35
CA ASN A 149 -13.26 -0.61 12.44
C ASN A 149 -13.42 0.04 13.82
N GLN A 150 -12.99 1.30 13.99
CA GLN A 150 -13.14 2.03 15.24
C GLN A 150 -14.61 2.28 15.57
N GLU A 151 -15.39 2.73 14.58
CA GLU A 151 -16.85 2.89 14.70
C GLU A 151 -17.53 1.57 15.08
N LEU A 152 -17.12 0.46 14.45
CA LEU A 152 -17.65 -0.85 14.77
C LEU A 152 -17.33 -1.28 16.21
N ILE A 153 -16.12 -1.01 16.71
CA ILE A 153 -15.74 -1.30 18.11
C ILE A 153 -16.66 -0.52 19.07
N GLU A 154 -16.90 0.76 18.80
CA GLU A 154 -17.81 1.58 19.62
C GLU A 154 -19.25 1.04 19.62
N LEU A 155 -19.75 0.58 18.47
CA LEU A 155 -21.07 -0.04 18.37
C LEU A 155 -21.14 -1.37 19.15
N ILE A 156 -20.08 -2.17 19.12
CA ILE A 156 -19.97 -3.41 19.90
C ILE A 156 -20.00 -3.09 21.40
N ASP A 157 -19.18 -2.15 21.85
CA ASP A 157 -19.10 -1.76 23.26
C ASP A 157 -20.45 -1.23 23.76
N LYS A 158 -21.11 -0.38 22.96
CA LYS A 158 -22.45 0.12 23.25
C LYS A 158 -23.47 -1.01 23.38
N GLU A 159 -23.43 -2.02 22.51
CA GLU A 159 -24.35 -3.16 22.57
C GLU A 159 -24.08 -4.04 23.80
N LEU A 160 -22.81 -4.24 24.16
CA LEU A 160 -22.42 -5.03 25.34
C LEU A 160 -22.78 -4.33 26.66
N LEU A 161 -22.76 -2.99 26.69
CA LEU A 161 -23.12 -2.16 27.85
C LEU A 161 -24.64 -1.98 28.06
N LYS A 162 -25.48 -2.40 27.12
CA LYS A 162 -26.96 -2.41 27.29
C LYS A 162 -27.46 -3.54 28.21
N LYS A 163 -26.55 -4.29 28.83
CA LYS A 163 -26.86 -5.35 29.81
C LYS A 163 -27.09 -4.79 31.20
#